data_AF-A0A8T5TSM0-F1
#
_entry.id   AF-A0A8T5TSM0-F1
#
_cell.length_a   1.000
_cell.length_b   1.000
_cell.length_c   1.000
_cell.angle_alpha   90.00
_cell.angle_beta   90.00
_cell.angle_gamma   90.00
#
_symmetry.space_group_name_H-M   'P 1'
#
loop_
_entity.id
_entity.type
_entity.pdbx_description
1 polymer ?
#
loop_
_entity_poly.entity_id
_entity_poly.type
_entity_poly.pdbx_seq_one_letter_code
_entity_poly.pdbx_strand_id
1 'polypeptide(L)'
;MKISRDARNKYEFAEFKFSEKGNIEFNGNIHLVRMFVQKLNQKRDLINYPEIAIRIGEFNGMALMYDINKFLFNLYKEKTQNLQLNNELYEFLENKIGSSKLEEAIYSLIEEFPPDIVYHEEEKIEEFLKDEIGGVENKIHFIDEFVNLWLGNMNPSYSPFIELFDDESLEKRTAYREIVDEVSNFFEEKDTFGPNNQNLIGMLKEPVEKYPHSIREQLMYIHDNWGSVLGNYMFQILIALDIIREEEMLRGLGPGESEVYEYDSMEIENYTVDKEWMPKVVMIAKNIYV
;
A
#
# COMPACT_ATOMS: atom_id res chain seq x y z
N MET A 1 1.51 1.76 -5.03
CA MET A 1 2.73 2.33 -4.42
C MET A 1 3.72 2.72 -5.51
N LYS A 2 4.50 3.79 -5.33
CA LYS A 2 5.56 4.18 -6.27
C LYS A 2 6.72 3.18 -6.23
N ILE A 3 7.29 2.85 -7.39
CA ILE A 3 8.54 2.09 -7.50
C ILE A 3 9.46 2.87 -8.43
N SER A 4 10.66 3.21 -7.96
CA SER A 4 11.63 4.00 -8.73
C SER A 4 12.07 3.25 -9.98
N ARG A 5 12.39 4.00 -11.04
CA ARG A 5 12.99 3.46 -12.27
C ARG A 5 14.19 2.56 -11.96
N ASP A 6 15.04 2.99 -11.04
CA ASP A 6 16.21 2.24 -10.61
C ASP A 6 15.84 0.92 -9.91
N ALA A 7 14.83 0.93 -9.04
CA ALA A 7 14.32 -0.29 -8.43
C ALA A 7 13.69 -1.24 -9.47
N ARG A 8 12.89 -0.71 -10.40
CA ARG A 8 12.31 -1.49 -11.50
C ARG A 8 13.39 -2.18 -12.35
N ASN A 9 14.47 -1.46 -12.67
CA ASN A 9 15.62 -1.99 -13.39
C ASN A 9 16.40 -3.04 -12.57
N LYS A 10 16.69 -2.76 -11.29
CA LYS A 10 17.48 -3.61 -10.40
C LYS A 10 16.82 -4.97 -10.14
N TYR A 11 15.51 -4.96 -9.91
CA TYR A 11 14.72 -6.13 -9.52
C TYR A 11 13.94 -6.77 -10.68
N GLU A 12 14.01 -6.17 -11.88
CA GLU A 12 13.42 -6.66 -13.12
C GLU A 12 11.91 -6.89 -12.98
N PHE A 13 11.14 -5.85 -12.61
CA PHE A 13 9.69 -5.95 -12.35
C PHE A 13 8.79 -5.88 -13.59
N ALA A 14 9.26 -6.33 -14.75
CA ALA A 14 8.53 -6.19 -16.02
C ALA A 14 7.22 -7.00 -16.08
N GLU A 15 7.07 -8.06 -15.27
CA GLU A 15 5.85 -8.86 -15.21
C GLU A 15 4.75 -8.27 -14.29
N PHE A 16 5.06 -7.23 -13.51
CA PHE A 16 4.10 -6.58 -12.63
C PHE A 16 3.36 -5.49 -13.38
N LYS A 17 2.07 -5.32 -13.06
CA LYS A 17 1.25 -4.26 -13.63
C LYS A 17 1.43 -2.98 -12.83
N PHE A 18 1.69 -1.89 -13.54
CA PHE A 18 1.66 -0.55 -12.98
C PHE A 18 0.42 0.18 -13.49
N SER A 19 -0.12 1.08 -12.69
CA SER A 19 -1.22 1.94 -13.09
C SER A 19 -0.76 3.03 -14.05
N GLU A 20 -1.70 3.78 -14.61
CA GLU A 20 -1.44 4.95 -15.47
C GLU A 20 -0.56 6.01 -14.80
N LYS A 21 -0.50 6.01 -13.46
CA LYS A 21 0.38 6.89 -12.68
C LYS A 21 1.71 6.25 -12.29
N GLY A 22 2.03 5.06 -12.81
CA GLY A 22 3.27 4.33 -12.48
C GLY A 22 3.29 3.72 -11.08
N ASN A 23 2.13 3.46 -10.49
CA ASN A 23 2.04 2.81 -9.18
C ASN A 23 1.84 1.31 -9.33
N ILE A 24 2.59 0.49 -8.60
CA ILE A 24 2.30 -0.94 -8.49
C ILE A 24 1.01 -1.14 -7.69
N GLU A 25 0.14 -2.02 -8.20
CA GLU A 25 -1.16 -2.35 -7.59
C GLU A 25 -1.29 -3.86 -7.41
N PHE A 26 -1.45 -4.30 -6.16
CA PHE A 26 -1.60 -5.72 -5.83
C PHE A 26 -3.06 -6.16 -5.75
N ASN A 27 -4.00 -5.22 -5.57
CA ASN A 27 -5.44 -5.49 -5.51
C ASN A 27 -5.83 -6.63 -4.54
N GLY A 28 -5.14 -6.70 -3.39
CA GLY A 28 -5.34 -7.75 -2.38
C GLY A 28 -4.84 -9.15 -2.79
N ASN A 29 -4.11 -9.29 -3.91
CA ASN A 29 -3.56 -10.56 -4.35
C ASN A 29 -2.23 -10.87 -3.64
N ILE A 30 -2.32 -11.63 -2.54
CA ILE A 30 -1.15 -12.02 -1.75
C ILE A 30 -0.11 -12.84 -2.54
N HIS A 31 -0.52 -13.56 -3.59
CA HIS A 31 0.42 -14.32 -4.41
C HIS A 31 1.35 -13.38 -5.19
N LEU A 32 0.82 -12.27 -5.74
CA LEU A 32 1.64 -11.27 -6.41
C LEU A 32 2.60 -10.59 -5.44
N VAL A 33 2.15 -10.28 -4.21
CA VAL A 33 3.01 -9.74 -3.15
C VAL A 33 4.16 -10.71 -2.83
N ARG A 34 3.87 -12.01 -2.71
CA ARG A 34 4.89 -13.06 -2.47
C ARG A 34 5.94 -13.09 -3.59
N MET A 35 5.50 -13.07 -4.84
CA MET A 35 6.41 -13.05 -5.99
C MET A 35 7.28 -11.78 -6.00
N PHE A 36 6.68 -10.63 -5.67
CA PHE A 36 7.40 -9.35 -5.62
C PHE A 36 8.49 -9.37 -4.54
N VAL A 37 8.13 -9.76 -3.31
CA VAL A 37 9.06 -9.89 -2.18
C VAL A 37 10.14 -10.94 -2.45
N GLN A 38 9.80 -12.03 -3.11
CA GLN A 38 10.77 -13.04 -3.53
C GLN A 38 11.84 -12.43 -4.45
N LYS A 39 11.45 -11.62 -5.44
CA LYS A 39 12.39 -10.92 -6.32
C LYS A 39 13.29 -9.94 -5.57
N LEU A 40 12.74 -9.20 -4.60
CA LEU A 40 13.55 -8.33 -3.74
C LEU A 40 14.62 -9.13 -2.98
N ASN A 41 14.19 -10.18 -2.29
CA ASN A 41 15.06 -11.01 -1.47
C ASN A 41 16.11 -11.78 -2.29
N GLN A 42 15.83 -12.13 -3.55
CA GLN A 42 16.79 -12.80 -4.45
C GLN A 42 18.02 -11.94 -4.80
N LYS A 43 17.89 -10.61 -4.77
CA LYS A 43 19.01 -9.69 -5.06
C LYS A 43 19.67 -9.16 -3.79
N ARG A 44 19.22 -9.57 -2.60
CA ARG A 44 19.82 -9.21 -1.29
C ARG A 44 20.78 -10.30 -0.83
N ASP A 45 21.84 -9.91 -0.12
CA ASP A 45 22.80 -10.85 0.47
C ASP A 45 22.28 -11.43 1.79
N LEU A 46 21.29 -12.32 1.68
CA LEU A 46 20.65 -12.96 2.83
C LEU A 46 21.50 -14.08 3.46
N ILE A 47 22.62 -14.44 2.82
CA ILE A 47 23.57 -15.43 3.37
C ILE A 47 24.37 -14.78 4.49
N ASN A 48 24.92 -13.58 4.22
CA ASN A 48 25.71 -12.86 5.22
C ASN A 48 24.84 -11.97 6.12
N TYR A 49 23.69 -11.51 5.63
CA TYR A 49 22.79 -10.60 6.34
C TYR A 49 21.34 -11.12 6.30
N PRO A 50 21.00 -12.22 7.00
CA PRO A 50 19.66 -12.77 6.99
C PRO A 50 18.60 -11.81 7.57
N GLU A 51 19.00 -10.87 8.42
CA GLU A 51 18.14 -9.88 9.06
C GLU A 51 17.56 -8.83 8.10
N ILE A 52 18.16 -8.63 6.92
CA ILE A 52 17.63 -7.69 5.91
C ILE A 52 16.59 -8.33 4.99
N ALA A 53 16.20 -9.59 5.25
CA ALA A 53 15.15 -10.25 4.50
C ALA A 53 13.81 -9.52 4.67
N ILE A 54 13.18 -9.18 3.55
CA ILE A 54 11.84 -8.60 3.57
C ILE A 54 10.83 -9.70 3.87
N ARG A 55 10.01 -9.47 4.89
CA ARG A 55 8.87 -10.30 5.25
C ARG A 55 7.65 -9.94 4.39
N ILE A 56 6.89 -10.95 3.99
CA ILE A 56 5.77 -10.75 3.05
C ILE A 56 4.62 -10.01 3.74
N GLY A 57 4.34 -10.34 5.01
CA GLY A 57 3.30 -9.70 5.81
C GLY A 57 3.55 -8.21 6.00
N GLU A 58 4.77 -7.82 6.36
CA GLU A 58 5.14 -6.41 6.53
C GLU A 58 5.03 -5.64 5.20
N PHE A 59 5.58 -6.19 4.12
CA PHE A 59 5.47 -5.57 2.80
C PHE A 59 4.01 -5.47 2.32
N ASN A 60 3.20 -6.52 2.53
CA ASN A 60 1.77 -6.49 2.24
C ASN A 60 1.05 -5.41 3.05
N GLY A 61 1.40 -5.26 4.33
CA GLY A 61 0.83 -4.23 5.19
C GLY A 61 1.15 -2.81 4.69
N MET A 62 2.39 -2.57 4.29
CA MET A 62 2.80 -1.30 3.69
C MET A 62 2.07 -1.03 2.35
N ALA A 63 1.96 -2.04 1.47
CA ALA A 63 1.24 -1.90 0.22
C ALA A 63 -0.26 -1.60 0.46
N LEU A 64 -0.87 -2.26 1.44
CA LEU A 64 -2.25 -2.03 1.84
C LEU A 64 -2.47 -0.62 2.41
N MET A 65 -1.53 -0.11 3.21
CA MET A 65 -1.57 1.28 3.70
C MET A 65 -1.58 2.29 2.56
N TYR A 66 -0.76 2.09 1.52
CA TYR A 66 -0.79 2.93 0.33
C TYR A 66 -2.17 2.90 -0.36
N ASP A 67 -2.75 1.71 -0.54
CA ASP A 67 -4.06 1.54 -1.17
C ASP A 67 -5.18 2.21 -0.34
N ILE A 68 -5.12 2.09 0.99
CA ILE A 68 -6.02 2.78 1.92
C ILE A 68 -5.88 4.30 1.80
N ASN A 69 -4.66 4.84 1.75
CA ASN A 69 -4.44 6.29 1.63
C ASN A 69 -5.05 6.84 0.33
N LYS A 70 -4.79 6.17 -0.80
CA LYS A 70 -5.38 6.51 -2.11
C LYS A 70 -6.91 6.43 -2.06
N PHE A 71 -7.45 5.39 -1.44
CA PHE A 71 -8.89 5.23 -1.27
C PHE A 71 -9.51 6.36 -0.41
N LEU A 72 -8.90 6.70 0.73
CA LEU A 72 -9.39 7.76 1.61
C LEU A 72 -9.32 9.13 0.93
N PHE A 73 -8.29 9.39 0.12
CA PHE A 73 -8.20 10.63 -0.66
C PHE A 73 -9.34 10.76 -1.68
N ASN A 74 -9.73 9.66 -2.33
CA ASN A 74 -10.88 9.67 -3.24
C ASN A 74 -12.22 9.77 -2.49
N LEU A 75 -12.37 9.03 -1.38
CA LEU A 75 -13.55 9.11 -0.54
C LEU A 75 -13.76 10.52 0.04
N TYR A 76 -12.66 11.22 0.36
CA TYR A 76 -12.69 12.61 0.78
C TYR A 76 -13.35 13.51 -0.26
N LYS A 77 -12.90 13.43 -1.53
CA LYS A 77 -13.50 14.19 -2.66
C LYS A 77 -14.99 13.92 -2.82
N GLU A 78 -15.39 12.65 -2.69
CA GLU A 78 -16.80 12.27 -2.79
C GLU A 78 -17.63 12.85 -1.64
N LYS A 79 -17.12 12.79 -0.40
CA LYS A 79 -17.83 13.26 0.79
C LYS A 79 -17.96 14.77 0.86
N THR A 80 -16.95 15.51 0.43
CA THR A 80 -16.97 16.98 0.34
C THR A 80 -17.64 17.47 -0.95
N GLN A 81 -18.02 16.56 -1.86
CA GLN A 81 -18.55 16.86 -3.19
C GLN A 81 -17.59 17.72 -4.04
N ASN A 82 -16.29 17.71 -3.71
CA ASN A 82 -15.27 18.45 -4.42
C ASN A 82 -14.48 17.55 -5.37
N LEU A 83 -15.02 17.36 -6.58
CA LEU A 83 -14.36 16.60 -7.65
C LEU A 83 -13.18 17.37 -8.28
N GLN A 84 -13.10 18.69 -8.08
CA GLN A 84 -12.05 19.56 -8.64
C GLN A 84 -10.86 19.74 -7.69
N LEU A 85 -10.81 19.02 -6.56
CA LEU A 85 -9.79 19.17 -5.54
C LEU A 85 -8.35 19.11 -6.08
N ASN A 86 -8.07 18.24 -7.06
CA ASN A 86 -6.74 18.16 -7.66
C ASN A 86 -6.41 19.41 -8.49
N ASN A 87 -7.38 19.98 -9.22
CA ASN A 87 -7.21 21.22 -9.96
C ASN A 87 -7.00 22.39 -8.99
N GLU A 88 -7.81 22.47 -7.93
CA GLU A 88 -7.64 23.50 -6.89
C GLU A 88 -6.27 23.42 -6.22
N LEU A 89 -5.79 22.21 -5.92
CA LEU A 89 -4.48 22.00 -5.34
C LEU A 89 -3.36 22.36 -6.32
N TYR A 90 -3.50 21.99 -7.60
CA TYR A 90 -2.55 22.39 -8.64
C TYR A 90 -2.47 23.91 -8.76
N GLU A 91 -3.60 24.61 -8.88
CA GLU A 91 -3.65 26.07 -8.98
C GLU A 91 -3.10 26.75 -7.72
N PHE A 92 -3.39 26.20 -6.54
CA PHE A 92 -2.83 26.70 -5.28
C PHE A 92 -1.31 26.60 -5.26
N LEU A 93 -0.76 25.42 -5.60
CA LEU A 93 0.68 25.19 -5.65
C LEU A 93 1.35 26.04 -6.73
N GLU A 94 0.73 26.19 -7.90
CA GLU A 94 1.23 27.04 -8.97
C GLU A 94 1.34 28.50 -8.52
N ASN A 95 0.34 29.01 -7.77
CA ASN A 95 0.36 30.37 -7.22
C ASN A 95 1.41 30.58 -6.12
N LYS A 96 1.68 29.56 -5.30
CA LYS A 96 2.63 29.64 -4.17
C LYS A 96 4.07 29.46 -4.59
N ILE A 97 4.33 28.48 -5.45
CA ILE A 97 5.68 27.99 -5.78
C ILE A 97 6.13 28.52 -7.15
N GLY A 98 5.18 28.74 -8.06
CA GLY A 98 5.40 29.18 -9.43
C GLY A 98 5.38 28.01 -10.43
N SER A 99 4.70 28.24 -11.55
CA SER A 99 4.46 27.26 -12.62
C SER A 99 5.72 26.49 -13.05
N SER A 100 6.82 27.18 -13.36
CA SER A 100 8.06 26.54 -13.80
C SER A 100 8.66 25.56 -12.78
N LYS A 101 8.64 25.91 -11.49
CA LYS A 101 9.19 25.05 -10.43
C LYS A 101 8.29 23.84 -10.17
N LEU A 102 6.97 24.05 -10.21
CA LEU A 102 6.00 22.97 -10.03
C LEU A 102 6.07 21.97 -11.19
N GLU A 103 6.11 22.44 -12.43
CA GLU A 103 6.23 21.59 -13.61
C GLU A 103 7.57 20.82 -13.61
N GLU A 104 8.69 21.44 -13.20
CA GLU A 104 9.98 20.76 -13.02
C GLU A 104 9.92 19.65 -11.96
N ALA A 105 9.21 19.88 -10.86
CA ALA A 105 9.02 18.87 -9.82
C ALA A 105 8.17 17.69 -10.32
N ILE A 106 7.08 17.96 -11.05
CA ILE A 106 6.23 16.91 -11.64
C ILE A 106 7.02 16.12 -12.68
N TYR A 107 7.81 16.80 -13.52
CA TYR A 107 8.70 16.15 -14.47
C TYR A 107 9.66 15.19 -13.78
N SER A 108 10.35 15.66 -12.73
CA SER A 108 11.31 14.86 -11.97
C SER A 108 10.63 13.67 -11.26
N LEU A 109 9.41 13.86 -10.76
CA LEU A 109 8.61 12.78 -10.17
C LEU A 109 8.31 11.68 -11.19
N ILE A 110 7.97 12.04 -12.43
CA ILE A 110 7.71 11.06 -13.51
C ILE A 110 9.01 10.44 -14.02
N GLU A 111 10.10 11.20 -14.09
CA GLU A 111 11.42 10.68 -14.44
C GLU A 111 11.85 9.55 -13.49
N GLU A 112 11.72 9.80 -12.19
CA GLU A 112 12.09 8.86 -11.11
C GLU A 112 11.07 7.73 -10.94
N PHE A 113 9.77 8.02 -11.06
CA PHE A 113 8.68 7.07 -10.86
C PHE A 113 7.75 6.97 -12.07
N PRO A 114 8.26 6.46 -13.21
CA PRO A 114 7.58 6.54 -14.49
C PRO A 114 6.37 5.60 -14.59
N PRO A 115 5.25 6.06 -15.19
CA PRO A 115 4.25 5.20 -15.80
C PRO A 115 4.86 4.25 -16.83
N ASP A 116 4.18 3.14 -17.13
CA ASP A 116 4.71 2.11 -18.04
C ASP A 116 5.07 2.65 -19.42
N ILE A 117 4.23 3.51 -20.01
CA ILE A 117 4.49 4.12 -21.33
C ILE A 117 5.77 4.98 -21.36
N VAL A 118 6.06 5.69 -20.27
CA VAL A 118 7.30 6.49 -20.13
C VAL A 118 8.49 5.60 -19.74
N TYR A 119 8.26 4.56 -18.95
CA TYR A 119 9.28 3.61 -18.55
C TYR A 119 9.81 2.80 -19.75
N HIS A 120 8.91 2.40 -20.64
CA HIS A 120 9.21 1.65 -21.86
C HIS A 120 9.64 2.54 -23.04
N GLU A 121 9.82 3.85 -22.82
CA GLU A 121 10.22 4.82 -23.85
C GLU A 121 9.25 4.87 -25.05
N GLU A 122 7.99 4.50 -24.85
CA GLU A 122 6.94 4.59 -25.87
C GLU A 122 6.49 6.04 -26.07
N GLU A 123 6.58 6.85 -25.02
CA GLU A 123 6.25 8.27 -25.01
C GLU A 123 7.27 9.09 -24.19
N LYS A 124 7.55 10.32 -24.63
CA LYS A 124 8.39 11.26 -23.89
C LYS A 124 7.61 11.93 -22.75
N ILE A 125 8.31 12.29 -21.67
CA ILE A 125 7.70 12.91 -20.49
C ILE A 125 6.98 14.23 -20.86
N GLU A 126 7.56 15.04 -21.75
CA GLU A 126 6.99 16.34 -22.15
C GLU A 126 5.71 16.20 -22.99
N GLU A 127 5.55 15.09 -23.70
CA GLU A 127 4.35 14.76 -24.47
C GLU A 127 3.31 14.18 -23.51
N PHE A 128 3.71 13.20 -22.70
CA PHE A 128 2.86 12.56 -21.70
C PHE A 128 2.23 13.56 -20.73
N LEU A 129 2.96 14.58 -20.29
CA LEU A 129 2.43 15.59 -19.36
C LEU A 129 1.32 16.47 -19.97
N LYS A 130 1.32 16.65 -21.29
CA LYS A 130 0.34 17.46 -22.04
C LYS A 130 -0.87 16.66 -22.49
N ASP A 131 -0.77 15.34 -22.49
CA ASP A 131 -1.88 14.46 -22.78
C ASP A 131 -3.01 14.64 -21.76
N GLU A 132 -4.25 14.46 -22.22
CA GLU A 132 -5.45 14.68 -21.43
C GLU A 132 -6.21 13.38 -21.18
N ILE A 133 -6.58 13.14 -19.93
CA ILE A 133 -7.48 12.06 -19.53
C ILE A 133 -8.77 12.69 -19.01
N GLY A 134 -9.88 12.44 -19.70
CA GLY A 134 -11.17 13.03 -19.33
C GLY A 134 -11.20 14.57 -19.41
N GLY A 135 -10.35 15.18 -20.25
CA GLY A 135 -10.25 16.63 -20.44
C GLY A 135 -9.40 17.34 -19.38
N VAL A 136 -8.57 16.61 -18.63
CA VAL A 136 -7.64 17.14 -17.63
C VAL A 136 -6.23 16.68 -18.02
N GLU A 137 -5.28 17.62 -18.07
CA GLU A 137 -3.88 17.32 -18.36
C GLU A 137 -3.28 16.36 -17.32
N ASN A 138 -2.47 15.41 -17.79
CA ASN A 138 -1.83 14.42 -16.94
C ASN A 138 -1.07 15.04 -15.77
N LYS A 139 -0.42 16.20 -15.94
CA LYS A 139 0.30 16.89 -14.85
C LYS A 139 -0.56 17.12 -13.59
N ILE A 140 -1.86 17.40 -13.74
CA ILE A 140 -2.76 17.64 -12.60
C ILE A 140 -3.10 16.32 -11.89
N HIS A 141 -3.14 15.21 -12.63
CA HIS A 141 -3.34 13.88 -12.08
C HIS A 141 -2.16 13.38 -11.23
N PHE A 142 -0.98 14.00 -11.29
CA PHE A 142 0.19 13.58 -10.51
C PHE A 142 0.38 14.34 -9.20
N ILE A 143 -0.40 15.40 -8.94
CA ILE A 143 -0.24 16.22 -7.73
C ILE A 143 -0.47 15.42 -6.44
N ASP A 144 -1.44 14.51 -6.42
CA ASP A 144 -1.71 13.63 -5.27
C ASP A 144 -0.63 12.55 -5.07
N GLU A 145 0.23 12.30 -6.06
CA GLU A 145 1.35 11.39 -5.92
C GLU A 145 2.47 11.97 -5.05
N PHE A 146 2.66 13.30 -5.02
CA PHE A 146 3.56 13.93 -4.04
C PHE A 146 3.14 13.61 -2.61
N VAL A 147 1.83 13.65 -2.33
CA VAL A 147 1.28 13.35 -0.99
C VAL A 147 1.56 11.91 -0.60
N ASN A 148 1.28 10.96 -1.49
CA ASN A 148 1.49 9.55 -1.20
C ASN A 148 2.98 9.22 -1.03
N LEU A 149 3.84 9.80 -1.86
CA LEU A 149 5.29 9.63 -1.77
C LEU A 149 5.82 10.18 -0.43
N TRP A 150 5.39 11.39 -0.07
CA TRP A 150 5.76 12.02 1.19
C TRP A 150 5.31 11.20 2.41
N LEU A 151 4.04 10.78 2.44
CA LEU A 151 3.50 9.94 3.52
C LEU A 151 4.26 8.62 3.67
N GLY A 152 4.76 8.06 2.57
CA GLY A 152 5.62 6.88 2.56
C GLY A 152 7.00 7.13 3.18
N ASN A 153 7.69 8.16 2.72
CA ASN A 153 9.06 8.49 3.18
C ASN A 153 9.09 8.99 4.63
N MET A 154 8.02 9.64 5.11
CA MET A 154 7.95 10.05 6.52
C MET A 154 7.69 8.90 7.51
N ASN A 155 7.39 7.69 7.03
CA ASN A 155 7.05 6.55 7.88
C ASN A 155 8.29 5.71 8.22
N PRO A 156 8.82 5.75 9.46
CA PRO A 156 10.05 5.03 9.81
C PRO A 156 9.92 3.51 9.68
N SER A 157 8.72 2.95 9.82
CA SER A 157 8.48 1.52 9.65
C SER A 157 8.67 1.03 8.21
N TYR A 158 8.78 1.94 7.25
CA TYR A 158 9.00 1.64 5.84
C TYR A 158 10.48 1.63 5.46
N SER A 159 11.40 1.89 6.39
CA SER A 159 12.84 1.92 6.11
C SER A 159 13.38 0.69 5.37
N PRO A 160 12.90 -0.56 5.59
CA PRO A 160 13.38 -1.72 4.83
C PRO A 160 13.05 -1.69 3.33
N PHE A 161 12.09 -0.83 2.94
CA PHE A 161 11.54 -0.71 1.58
C PHE A 161 11.89 0.62 0.89
N ILE A 162 12.59 1.52 1.59
CA ILE A 162 12.83 2.91 1.13
C ILE A 162 13.49 2.98 -0.24
N GLU A 163 14.35 2.01 -0.58
CA GLU A 163 15.00 1.93 -1.90
C GLU A 163 14.01 1.87 -3.08
N LEU A 164 12.74 1.53 -2.83
CA LEU A 164 11.70 1.48 -3.84
C LEU A 164 11.08 2.86 -4.11
N PHE A 165 11.09 3.77 -3.15
CA PHE A 165 10.36 5.05 -3.23
C PHE A 165 11.04 6.22 -2.52
N ASP A 166 12.36 6.18 -2.41
CA ASP A 166 13.18 7.26 -1.83
C ASP A 166 12.93 8.58 -2.58
N ASP A 167 12.58 9.64 -1.85
CA ASP A 167 12.32 10.98 -2.37
C ASP A 167 13.53 11.93 -2.25
N GLU A 168 14.67 11.47 -1.73
CA GLU A 168 15.85 12.31 -1.46
C GLU A 168 16.33 13.07 -2.71
N SER A 169 16.22 12.46 -3.89
CA SER A 169 16.58 13.11 -5.16
C SER A 169 15.63 14.26 -5.50
N LEU A 170 14.31 14.10 -5.30
CA LEU A 170 13.33 15.17 -5.49
C LEU A 170 13.55 16.32 -4.50
N GLU A 171 13.86 15.99 -3.24
CA GLU A 171 14.16 16.98 -2.19
C GLU A 171 15.36 17.87 -2.55
N LYS A 172 16.40 17.28 -3.17
CA LYS A 172 17.65 17.98 -3.52
C LYS A 172 17.54 18.76 -4.83
N ARG A 173 16.78 18.25 -5.81
CA ARG A 173 16.76 18.80 -7.18
C ARG A 173 15.62 19.76 -7.45
N THR A 174 14.53 19.70 -6.68
CA THR A 174 13.27 20.39 -7.02
C THR A 174 12.68 21.14 -5.83
N ALA A 175 11.54 21.82 -6.04
CA ALA A 175 10.78 22.47 -4.98
C ALA A 175 9.97 21.48 -4.10
N TYR A 176 10.32 20.19 -4.06
CA TYR A 176 9.54 19.13 -3.40
C TYR A 176 9.16 19.44 -1.94
N ARG A 177 10.10 19.95 -1.14
CA ARG A 177 9.82 20.32 0.26
C ARG A 177 8.81 21.47 0.36
N GLU A 178 8.96 22.49 -0.49
CA GLU A 178 7.99 23.60 -0.58
C GLU A 178 6.61 23.07 -1.01
N ILE A 179 6.54 22.12 -1.94
CA ILE A 179 5.29 21.48 -2.38
C ILE A 179 4.60 20.78 -1.21
N VAL A 180 5.33 19.94 -0.47
CA VAL A 180 4.76 19.17 0.65
C VAL A 180 4.26 20.08 1.79
N ASP A 181 5.03 21.12 2.12
CA ASP A 181 4.63 22.11 3.13
C ASP A 181 3.36 22.84 2.70
N GLU A 182 3.28 23.28 1.44
CA GLU A 182 2.11 23.97 0.90
C GLU A 182 0.90 23.04 0.71
N VAL A 183 1.09 21.74 0.43
CA VAL A 183 -0.01 20.77 0.47
C VAL A 183 -0.62 20.71 1.88
N SER A 184 0.21 20.68 2.92
CA SER A 184 -0.28 20.67 4.30
C SER A 184 -1.10 21.93 4.59
N ASN A 185 -0.58 23.11 4.21
CA ASN A 185 -1.29 24.38 4.35
C ASN A 185 -2.62 24.41 3.58
N PHE A 186 -2.66 23.87 2.37
CA PHE A 186 -3.88 23.81 1.56
C PHE A 186 -5.00 23.06 2.28
N PHE A 187 -4.69 21.93 2.93
CA PHE A 187 -5.69 21.11 3.61
C PHE A 187 -6.15 21.65 4.98
N GLU A 188 -5.44 22.63 5.58
CA GLU A 188 -5.88 23.29 6.81
C GLU A 188 -7.15 24.14 6.60
N GLU A 189 -7.34 24.69 5.40
CA GLU A 189 -8.52 25.51 5.06
C GLU A 189 -9.65 24.71 4.40
N LYS A 190 -9.49 23.39 4.22
CA LYS A 190 -10.50 22.52 3.60
C LYS A 190 -11.41 21.87 4.62
N ASP A 191 -12.50 21.30 4.11
CA ASP A 191 -13.47 20.58 4.94
C ASP A 191 -12.80 19.44 5.71
N THR A 192 -13.25 19.25 6.94
CA THR A 192 -12.78 18.16 7.80
C THR A 192 -13.35 16.82 7.36
N PHE A 193 -12.64 15.75 7.71
CA PHE A 193 -12.95 14.39 7.29
C PHE A 193 -12.76 13.37 8.41
N GLY A 194 -13.35 12.19 8.20
CA GLY A 194 -13.15 11.04 9.06
C GLY A 194 -13.87 11.12 10.41
N PRO A 195 -13.65 10.11 11.27
CA PRO A 195 -14.38 9.93 12.52
C PRO A 195 -14.06 11.00 13.58
N ASN A 196 -12.86 11.57 13.53
CA ASN A 196 -12.41 12.62 14.46
C ASN A 196 -12.64 14.04 13.92
N ASN A 197 -13.24 14.18 12.72
CA ASN A 197 -13.51 15.46 12.08
C ASN A 197 -12.26 16.37 12.02
N GLN A 198 -11.17 15.85 11.44
CA GLN A 198 -9.88 16.53 11.32
C GLN A 198 -9.52 16.77 9.84
N ASN A 199 -8.49 17.57 9.55
CA ASN A 199 -8.03 17.74 8.17
C ASN A 199 -7.48 16.41 7.61
N LEU A 200 -7.59 16.23 6.28
CA LEU A 200 -7.26 14.95 5.62
C LEU A 200 -5.80 14.52 5.87
N ILE A 201 -4.86 15.45 5.76
CA ILE A 201 -3.43 15.15 5.93
C ILE A 201 -3.13 14.72 7.36
N GLY A 202 -3.66 15.44 8.35
CA GLY A 202 -3.54 15.11 9.78
C GLY A 202 -4.09 13.71 10.07
N MET A 203 -5.25 13.36 9.48
CA MET A 203 -5.78 12.00 9.59
C MET A 203 -4.82 10.96 9.00
N LEU A 204 -4.30 11.15 7.79
CA LEU A 204 -3.42 10.18 7.14
C LEU A 204 -2.09 9.98 7.88
N LYS A 205 -1.60 11.01 8.60
CA LYS A 205 -0.38 10.95 9.41
C LYS A 205 -0.57 10.27 10.77
N GLU A 206 -1.78 10.29 11.32
CA GLU A 206 -2.08 9.84 12.69
C GLU A 206 -1.57 8.42 13.05
N PRO A 207 -1.69 7.39 12.17
CA PRO A 207 -1.15 6.07 12.48
C PRO A 207 0.37 6.08 12.65
N VAL A 208 1.07 6.80 11.77
CA VAL A 208 2.53 6.90 11.76
C VAL A 208 3.02 7.69 12.98
N GLU A 209 2.33 8.75 13.36
CA GLU A 209 2.68 9.55 14.53
C GLU A 209 2.50 8.78 15.84
N LYS A 210 1.48 7.91 15.93
CA LYS A 210 1.22 7.08 17.12
C LYS A 210 2.11 5.84 17.19
N TYR A 211 2.37 5.20 16.05
CA TYR A 211 3.09 3.92 15.97
C TYR A 211 4.19 3.97 14.88
N PRO A 212 5.23 4.81 15.05
CA PRO A 212 6.20 5.12 13.99
C PRO A 212 7.03 3.93 13.51
N HIS A 213 7.17 2.88 14.32
CA HIS A 213 8.07 1.76 14.04
C HIS A 213 7.34 0.43 13.81
N SER A 214 6.02 0.44 13.61
CA SER A 214 5.24 -0.81 13.46
C SER A 214 4.08 -0.68 12.48
N ILE A 215 4.22 -1.31 11.32
CA ILE A 215 3.15 -1.42 10.30
C ILE A 215 1.94 -2.15 10.90
N ARG A 216 2.18 -3.19 11.71
CA ARG A 216 1.11 -3.95 12.37
C ARG A 216 0.26 -3.06 13.26
N GLU A 217 0.90 -2.24 14.10
CA GLU A 217 0.18 -1.35 15.02
C GLU A 217 -0.50 -0.19 14.28
N GLN A 218 0.11 0.33 13.20
CA GLN A 218 -0.53 1.31 12.31
C GLN A 218 -1.82 0.75 11.69
N LEU A 219 -1.79 -0.49 11.17
CA LEU A 219 -2.96 -1.16 10.62
C LEU A 219 -4.04 -1.42 11.68
N MET A 220 -3.66 -1.86 12.89
CA MET A 220 -4.59 -2.01 14.01
C MET A 220 -5.23 -0.67 14.38
N TYR A 221 -4.44 0.40 14.45
CA TYR A 221 -4.94 1.73 14.73
C TYR A 221 -6.00 2.17 13.71
N ILE A 222 -5.70 1.98 12.42
CA ILE A 222 -6.64 2.30 11.34
C ILE A 222 -7.93 1.48 11.47
N HIS A 223 -7.82 0.17 11.66
CA HIS A 223 -8.97 -0.71 11.82
C HIS A 223 -9.88 -0.27 12.98
N ASP A 224 -9.30 0.05 14.12
CA ASP A 224 -10.04 0.38 15.34
C ASP A 224 -10.65 1.79 15.32
N ASN A 225 -10.01 2.73 14.62
CA ASN A 225 -10.40 4.14 14.65
C ASN A 225 -11.18 4.57 13.42
N TRP A 226 -10.91 3.98 12.23
CA TRP A 226 -11.46 4.47 10.95
C TRP A 226 -12.54 3.57 10.34
N GLY A 227 -13.08 2.62 11.10
CA GLY A 227 -14.07 1.65 10.62
C GLY A 227 -15.26 2.24 9.85
N SER A 228 -15.71 3.46 10.18
CA SER A 228 -16.83 4.13 9.48
C SER A 228 -16.52 4.56 8.05
N VAL A 229 -15.25 4.65 7.66
CA VAL A 229 -14.82 5.12 6.33
C VAL A 229 -14.04 4.08 5.52
N LEU A 230 -13.61 2.96 6.12
CA LEU A 230 -12.76 1.96 5.45
C LEU A 230 -13.47 1.06 4.42
N GLY A 231 -14.79 0.87 4.55
CA GLY A 231 -15.54 -0.04 3.67
C GLY A 231 -14.91 -1.44 3.61
N ASN A 232 -14.60 -1.92 2.40
CA ASN A 232 -14.02 -3.25 2.18
C ASN A 232 -12.60 -3.42 2.73
N TYR A 233 -11.86 -2.33 2.96
CA TYR A 233 -10.51 -2.40 3.54
C TYR A 233 -10.51 -2.92 4.98
N MET A 234 -11.64 -2.84 5.69
CA MET A 234 -11.77 -3.41 7.04
C MET A 234 -11.38 -4.89 7.06
N PHE A 235 -11.89 -5.67 6.09
CA PHE A 235 -11.59 -7.10 5.99
C PHE A 235 -10.17 -7.36 5.49
N GLN A 236 -9.67 -6.54 4.56
CA GLN A 236 -8.29 -6.69 4.05
C GLN A 236 -7.25 -6.42 5.14
N ILE A 237 -7.50 -5.47 6.04
CA ILE A 237 -6.62 -5.20 7.19
C ILE A 237 -6.56 -6.42 8.10
N LEU A 238 -7.69 -7.06 8.41
CA LEU A 238 -7.70 -8.28 9.24
C LEU A 238 -6.84 -9.39 8.62
N ILE A 239 -6.94 -9.61 7.31
CA ILE A 239 -6.09 -10.57 6.60
C ILE A 239 -4.60 -10.18 6.73
N ALA A 240 -4.27 -8.91 6.51
CA ALA A 240 -2.88 -8.43 6.62
C ALA A 240 -2.32 -8.63 8.03
N LEU A 241 -3.12 -8.33 9.06
CA LEU A 241 -2.74 -8.53 10.47
C LEU A 241 -2.52 -10.01 10.79
N ASP A 242 -3.39 -10.91 10.29
CA ASP A 242 -3.20 -12.35 10.46
C ASP A 242 -1.92 -12.84 9.78
N ILE A 243 -1.61 -12.37 8.57
CA ILE A 243 -0.36 -12.75 7.87
C ILE A 243 0.87 -12.27 8.65
N ILE A 244 0.88 -11.02 9.13
CA ILE A 244 1.99 -10.49 9.92
C ILE A 244 2.15 -11.32 11.21
N ARG A 245 1.05 -11.61 11.92
CA ARG A 245 1.07 -12.43 13.13
C ARG A 245 1.67 -13.82 12.85
N GLU A 246 1.25 -14.46 11.75
CA GLU A 246 1.75 -15.79 11.37
C GLU A 246 3.25 -15.82 11.08
N GLU A 247 3.81 -14.73 10.56
CA GLU A 247 5.26 -14.57 10.32
C GLU A 247 6.04 -14.23 11.59
N GLU A 248 5.43 -13.50 12.53
CA GLU A 248 6.02 -13.20 13.84
C GLU A 248 6.01 -14.42 14.78
N MET A 249 5.09 -15.38 14.58
CA MET A 249 5.03 -16.58 15.40
C MET A 249 6.27 -17.45 15.21
N LEU A 250 6.92 -17.77 16.33
CA LEU A 250 8.02 -18.71 16.37
C LEU A 250 7.50 -20.13 16.14
N ARG A 251 7.67 -20.65 14.92
CA ARG A 251 7.19 -22.00 14.50
C ARG A 251 8.07 -23.16 14.98
N GLY A 252 8.94 -22.93 15.98
CA GLY A 252 9.87 -23.92 16.50
C GLY A 252 11.13 -24.12 15.63
N LEU A 253 11.99 -25.08 16.02
CA LEU A 253 13.27 -25.38 15.37
C LEU A 253 13.19 -26.53 14.33
N GLY A 254 11.98 -26.96 13.97
CA GLY A 254 11.77 -28.09 13.08
C GLY A 254 10.37 -28.68 13.25
N PRO A 255 10.01 -29.68 12.43
CA PRO A 255 8.82 -30.47 12.70
C PRO A 255 8.96 -31.05 14.11
N GLY A 256 7.94 -30.87 14.96
CA GLY A 256 7.86 -31.60 16.22
C GLY A 256 7.96 -33.11 15.96
N GLU A 257 8.20 -33.90 17.01
CA GLU A 257 8.20 -35.35 16.87
C GLU A 257 6.90 -35.79 16.17
N SER A 258 7.04 -36.52 15.07
CA SER A 258 5.90 -37.05 14.33
C SER A 258 5.29 -38.15 15.20
N GLU A 259 4.26 -37.83 15.95
CA GLU A 259 3.50 -38.85 16.68
C GLU A 259 2.78 -39.75 15.66
N VAL A 260 3.10 -41.04 15.71
CA VAL A 260 2.33 -42.05 14.99
C VAL A 260 1.01 -42.18 15.73
N TYR A 261 -0.12 -42.08 15.02
CA TYR A 261 -1.43 -42.34 15.63
C TYR A 261 -1.44 -43.74 16.26
N GLU A 262 -1.41 -43.80 17.59
CA GLU A 262 -1.59 -45.03 18.35
C GLU A 262 -3.08 -45.26 18.57
N TYR A 263 -3.62 -46.28 17.89
CA TYR A 263 -5.04 -46.67 18.03
C TYR A 263 -5.27 -47.63 19.22
N ASP A 264 -4.28 -47.82 20.10
CA ASP A 264 -4.34 -48.78 21.22
C ASP A 264 -4.96 -48.19 22.49
N SER A 265 -5.13 -46.85 22.54
CA SER A 265 -6.02 -46.25 23.53
C SER A 265 -7.46 -46.56 23.12
N MET A 266 -8.17 -47.34 23.94
CA MET A 266 -9.63 -47.47 23.86
C MET A 266 -10.24 -46.09 23.98
N GLU A 267 -10.45 -45.41 22.84
CA GLU A 267 -11.34 -44.26 22.78
C GLU A 267 -12.68 -44.73 23.34
N ILE A 268 -13.13 -44.09 24.42
CA ILE A 268 -14.44 -44.40 24.98
C ILE A 268 -15.46 -44.14 23.87
N GLU A 269 -16.13 -45.19 23.43
CA GLU A 269 -17.19 -45.12 22.43
C GLU A 269 -18.25 -44.11 22.89
N ASN A 270 -18.17 -42.89 22.38
CA ASN A 270 -19.11 -41.81 22.67
C ASN A 270 -20.00 -41.57 21.44
N TYR A 271 -20.44 -42.67 20.81
CA TYR A 271 -21.39 -42.61 19.72
C TYR A 271 -22.71 -42.04 20.25
N THR A 272 -23.20 -40.98 19.61
CA THR A 272 -24.58 -40.54 19.82
C THR A 272 -25.53 -41.69 19.54
N VAL A 273 -26.47 -41.93 20.46
CA VAL A 273 -27.50 -42.96 20.29
C VAL A 273 -28.25 -42.72 18.99
N ASP A 274 -28.37 -43.78 18.19
CA ASP A 274 -28.88 -43.73 16.82
C ASP A 274 -30.40 -43.46 16.79
N LYS A 275 -30.78 -42.19 16.95
CA LYS A 275 -32.19 -41.76 17.02
C LYS A 275 -32.67 -41.01 15.78
N GLU A 276 -31.78 -40.38 15.02
CA GLU A 276 -32.17 -39.47 13.92
C GLU A 276 -31.24 -39.54 12.68
N TRP A 277 -30.57 -40.68 12.44
CA TRP A 277 -29.54 -40.82 11.40
C TRP A 277 -29.99 -40.70 9.93
N MET A 278 -31.29 -40.55 9.67
CA MET A 278 -31.81 -40.36 8.32
C MET A 278 -32.71 -39.12 8.14
N PRO A 279 -33.60 -38.73 9.08
CA PRO A 279 -34.54 -37.65 8.79
C PRO A 279 -33.94 -36.23 8.80
N LYS A 280 -32.77 -36.01 9.43
CA LYS A 280 -32.16 -34.67 9.57
C LYS A 280 -30.72 -34.57 9.06
N VAL A 281 -30.22 -35.59 8.34
CA VAL A 281 -28.87 -35.54 7.77
C VAL A 281 -28.82 -34.51 6.65
N VAL A 282 -27.96 -33.50 6.83
CA VAL A 282 -27.53 -32.61 5.75
C VAL A 282 -26.18 -33.14 5.25
N MET A 283 -26.18 -33.80 4.09
CA MET A 283 -24.94 -34.21 3.43
C MET A 283 -24.29 -32.99 2.76
N ILE A 284 -23.07 -32.63 3.19
CA ILE A 284 -22.22 -31.68 2.48
C ILE A 284 -21.26 -32.49 1.62
N ALA A 285 -21.52 -32.55 0.32
CA ALA A 285 -20.58 -33.13 -0.63
C ALA A 285 -19.44 -32.13 -0.88
N LYS A 286 -18.26 -32.41 -0.35
CA LYS A 286 -17.05 -31.63 -0.63
C LYS A 286 -16.40 -32.19 -1.89
N ASN A 287 -16.44 -31.46 -2.99
CA ASN A 287 -15.68 -31.80 -4.19
C ASN A 287 -14.22 -31.37 -3.95
N ILE A 288 -13.33 -32.35 -3.84
CA ILE A 288 -11.88 -32.12 -3.74
C ILE A 288 -11.30 -32.54 -5.09
N TYR A 289 -11.28 -31.60 -6.04
CA TYR A 289 -10.57 -31.80 -7.29
C TYR A 289 -9.12 -31.35 -7.10
N VAL A 290 -8.19 -32.26 -7.39
CA VAL A 290 -6.72 -32.08 -7.34
C VAL A 290 -6.25 -31.42 -8.62
#